data_AF-E3H3V9-F1
#
_entry.id   AF-E3H3V9-F1
#
_cell.length_a   1.000
_cell.length_b   1.000
_cell.length_c   1.000
_cell.angle_alpha   90.00
_cell.angle_beta   90.00
_cell.angle_gamma   90.00
#
_symmetry.space_group_name_H-M   'P 1'
#
loop_
_entity.id
_entity.type
_entity.pdbx_description
1 polymer ?
#
loop_
_entity_poly.entity_id
_entity_poly.type
_entity_poly.pdbx_seq_one_letter_code
_entity_poly.pdbx_strand_id
1 'polypeptide(L)'
;MNDKSVQGLYNTIAYISAALQYMNATGNTRFYDESAAAEPGHSVMRGEKDEKAFSLMREGRVWFDNPAATVTLKTSEPTIKGDTYTWEGKTTLDYGTFQVGEKETVNLSLAKRYEVAQTTFTAVHRDGRWWCKVSVPEKIVGAPERTDLFSHFRMRVEDLTPTPVPTPEAKK
;
A
#
# COMPACT_ATOMS: atom_id res chain seq x y z
N MET A 1 17.06 7.07 13.46
CA MET A 1 16.56 5.76 12.97
C MET A 1 17.53 4.65 13.33
N ASN A 2 18.82 4.82 13.03
CA ASN A 2 19.83 3.75 13.11
C ASN A 2 20.36 3.38 14.51
N ASP A 3 19.81 3.97 15.57
CA ASP A 3 20.17 3.59 16.94
C ASP A 3 19.52 2.25 17.32
N LYS A 4 20.23 1.37 18.05
CA LYS A 4 19.72 0.07 18.52
C LYS A 4 18.85 0.29 19.77
N SER A 5 17.71 0.93 19.57
CA SER A 5 16.74 1.22 20.63
C SER A 5 15.29 1.02 20.16
N VAL A 6 14.37 0.92 21.12
CA VAL A 6 12.92 0.86 20.84
C VAL A 6 12.48 2.08 20.04
N GLN A 7 12.98 3.27 20.39
CA GLN A 7 12.71 4.50 19.63
C GLN A 7 13.31 4.46 18.22
N GLY A 8 14.51 3.88 18.06
CA GLY A 8 15.13 3.65 16.75
C GLY A 8 14.26 2.76 15.84
N LEU A 9 13.72 1.66 16.39
CA LEU A 9 12.80 0.78 15.69
C LEU A 9 11.47 1.48 15.38
N TYR A 10 10.89 2.20 16.33
CA TYR A 10 9.66 2.98 16.12
C TYR A 10 9.82 3.95 14.94
N ASN A 11 10.91 4.72 14.93
CA ASN A 11 11.22 5.65 13.83
C ASN A 11 11.42 4.93 12.49
N THR A 12 11.97 3.71 12.53
CA THR A 12 12.14 2.88 11.32
C THR A 12 10.78 2.43 10.76
N ILE A 13 9.84 2.01 11.61
CA ILE A 13 8.47 1.66 11.20
C ILE A 13 7.74 2.89 10.64
N ALA A 14 7.87 4.05 11.28
CA ALA A 14 7.31 5.30 10.79
C ALA A 14 7.86 5.67 9.40
N TYR A 15 9.17 5.49 9.18
CA TYR A 15 9.79 5.69 7.86
C TYR A 15 9.25 4.72 6.81
N ILE A 16 9.07 3.43 7.14
CA ILE A 16 8.44 2.46 6.21
C ILE A 16 7.03 2.92 5.83
N SER A 17 6.22 3.39 6.79
CA SER A 17 4.88 3.91 6.53
C SER A 17 4.91 5.14 5.62
N ALA A 18 5.79 6.10 5.89
CA ALA A 18 5.95 7.31 5.06
C ALA A 18 6.43 6.97 3.64
N ALA A 19 7.37 6.03 3.50
CA ALA A 19 7.84 5.56 2.21
C ALA A 19 6.73 4.86 1.40
N LEU A 20 5.90 4.07 2.07
CA LEU A 20 4.72 3.43 1.47
C LEU A 20 3.69 4.47 1.01
N GLN A 21 3.45 5.51 1.82
CA GLN A 21 2.58 6.62 1.40
C GLN A 21 3.14 7.35 0.18
N TYR A 22 4.42 7.71 0.20
CA TYR A 22 5.08 8.40 -0.92
C TYR A 22 5.02 7.57 -2.21
N MET A 23 5.26 6.26 -2.10
CA MET A 23 5.14 5.33 -3.22
C MET A 23 3.72 5.33 -3.82
N ASN A 24 2.67 5.33 -3.00
CA ASN A 24 1.28 5.37 -3.51
C ASN A 24 0.86 6.76 -4.00
N ALA A 25 1.48 7.83 -3.50
CA ALA A 25 1.21 9.20 -3.95
C ALA A 25 1.89 9.53 -5.29
N THR A 26 3.06 8.94 -5.56
CA THR A 26 3.93 9.38 -6.66
C THR A 26 4.34 8.27 -7.61
N GLY A 27 4.09 7.01 -7.27
CA GLY A 27 4.66 5.85 -7.96
C GLY A 27 6.16 5.66 -7.77
N ASN A 28 6.85 6.55 -7.05
CA ASN A 28 8.29 6.44 -6.85
C ASN A 28 8.60 5.53 -5.65
N THR A 29 9.20 4.37 -5.94
CA THR A 29 9.50 3.32 -4.96
C THR A 29 10.80 3.57 -4.20
N ARG A 30 11.62 4.55 -4.58
CA ARG A 30 13.00 4.73 -4.08
C ARG A 30 13.10 4.68 -2.56
N PHE A 31 12.27 5.45 -1.84
CA PHE A 31 12.34 5.49 -0.38
C PHE A 31 11.92 4.17 0.28
N TYR A 32 11.02 3.43 -0.37
CA TYR A 32 10.62 2.11 0.09
C TYR A 32 11.71 1.07 -0.18
N ASP A 33 12.33 1.11 -1.36
CA ASP A 33 13.49 0.28 -1.75
C ASP A 33 14.75 0.58 -0.90
N GLU A 34 14.88 1.80 -0.37
CA GLU A 34 15.96 2.17 0.56
C GLU A 34 15.62 1.85 2.02
N SER A 35 14.36 1.51 2.33
CA SER A 35 13.88 1.28 3.70
C SER A 35 14.41 -0.02 4.32
N ALA A 36 14.13 -0.21 5.61
CA ALA A 36 14.44 -1.46 6.30
C ALA A 36 13.63 -2.67 5.81
N ALA A 37 12.57 -2.46 5.01
CA ALA A 37 11.67 -3.49 4.49
C ALA A 37 12.04 -4.02 3.09
N ALA A 38 13.07 -3.45 2.46
CA ALA A 38 13.39 -3.68 1.04
C ALA A 38 14.07 -5.01 0.70
N GLU A 39 14.43 -5.83 1.70
CA GLU A 39 15.11 -7.10 1.45
C GLU A 39 14.21 -8.05 0.61
N PRO A 40 14.74 -8.68 -0.46
CA PRO A 40 13.96 -9.61 -1.29
C PRO A 40 13.32 -10.71 -0.43
N GLY A 41 11.99 -10.87 -0.53
CA GLY A 41 11.21 -11.79 0.32
C GLY A 41 10.77 -11.25 1.68
N HIS A 42 11.16 -10.01 2.04
CA HIS A 42 10.68 -9.30 3.24
C HIS A 42 9.60 -8.26 2.95
N SER A 43 9.41 -7.89 1.68
CA SER A 43 8.30 -7.03 1.23
C SER A 43 7.21 -7.86 0.57
N VAL A 44 5.98 -7.69 1.04
CA VAL A 44 4.76 -8.25 0.44
C VAL A 44 4.20 -7.37 -0.70
N MET A 45 4.88 -6.26 -1.03
CA MET A 45 4.27 -5.14 -1.77
C MET A 45 4.78 -4.98 -3.21
N ARG A 46 5.48 -5.96 -3.79
CA ARG A 46 6.10 -5.83 -5.12
C ARG A 46 5.80 -7.02 -6.04
N GLY A 47 4.69 -6.95 -6.77
CA GLY A 47 4.41 -7.83 -7.92
C GLY A 47 4.67 -7.14 -9.27
N GLU A 48 4.85 -7.89 -10.36
CA GLU A 48 5.08 -7.33 -11.71
C GLU A 48 3.95 -6.41 -12.20
N LYS A 49 2.71 -6.67 -11.76
CA LYS A 49 1.55 -5.83 -12.09
C LYS A 49 1.61 -4.46 -11.43
N ASP A 50 2.31 -4.34 -10.29
CA ASP A 50 2.44 -3.09 -9.53
C ASP A 50 3.39 -2.11 -10.25
N GLU A 51 4.46 -2.61 -10.89
CA GLU A 51 5.46 -1.74 -11.55
C GLU A 51 4.86 -0.91 -12.69
N LYS A 52 3.93 -1.48 -13.46
CA LYS A 52 3.25 -0.72 -14.53
C LYS A 52 2.41 0.42 -13.95
N ALA A 53 1.64 0.16 -12.89
CA ALA A 53 0.84 1.18 -12.22
C ALA A 53 1.73 2.28 -11.64
N PHE A 54 2.82 1.90 -10.97
CA PHE A 54 3.80 2.85 -10.42
C PHE A 54 4.48 3.69 -11.51
N SER A 55 4.76 3.13 -12.69
CA SER A 55 5.27 3.91 -13.83
C SER A 55 4.30 5.00 -14.26
N LEU A 56 3.01 4.67 -14.43
CA LEU A 56 1.99 5.65 -14.82
C LEU A 56 1.80 6.74 -13.75
N MET A 57 1.93 6.39 -12.47
CA MET A 57 1.92 7.35 -11.36
C MET A 57 3.13 8.28 -11.39
N ARG A 58 4.34 7.77 -11.66
CA ARG A 58 5.56 8.59 -11.82
C ARG A 58 5.45 9.58 -12.98
N GLU A 59 4.77 9.17 -14.05
CA GLU A 59 4.48 10.01 -15.21
C GLU A 59 3.35 11.03 -14.95
N GLY A 60 2.68 10.97 -13.79
CA GLY A 60 1.56 11.84 -13.45
C GLY A 60 0.31 11.58 -14.29
N ARG A 61 0.23 10.42 -14.96
CA ARG A 61 -0.91 10.06 -15.82
C ARG A 61 -2.07 9.48 -15.05
N VAL A 62 -1.78 8.92 -13.89
CA VAL A 62 -2.76 8.35 -12.99
C VAL A 62 -2.35 8.64 -11.55
N TRP A 63 -3.32 8.87 -10.66
CA TRP A 63 -3.03 9.11 -9.24
C TRP A 63 -4.26 8.86 -8.38
N PHE A 64 -4.02 8.70 -7.09
CA PHE A 64 -5.04 8.68 -6.06
C PHE A 64 -5.25 10.08 -5.48
N ASP A 65 -6.46 10.40 -5.01
CA ASP A 65 -6.83 11.70 -4.43
C ASP A 65 -5.85 12.19 -3.36
N ASN A 66 -5.75 11.48 -2.24
CA ASN A 66 -4.83 11.80 -1.16
C ASN A 66 -4.46 10.54 -0.38
N PRO A 67 -3.56 9.70 -0.93
CA PRO A 67 -3.25 8.44 -0.29
C PRO A 67 -2.51 8.67 1.03
N ALA A 68 -2.90 7.94 2.07
CA ALA A 68 -2.32 7.98 3.40
C ALA A 68 -1.98 6.57 3.88
N ALA A 69 -0.78 6.39 4.44
CA ALA A 69 -0.36 5.13 5.05
C ALA A 69 -0.13 5.35 6.54
N THR A 70 -0.90 4.65 7.37
CA THR A 70 -0.82 4.75 8.83
C THR A 70 -0.47 3.39 9.43
N VAL A 71 0.48 3.37 10.36
CA VAL A 71 0.74 2.22 11.22
C VAL A 71 0.34 2.55 12.65
N THR A 72 -0.52 1.72 13.24
CA THR A 72 -0.87 1.78 14.67
C THR A 72 -0.29 0.56 15.37
N LEU A 73 0.63 0.77 16.31
CA LEU A 73 1.23 -0.31 17.11
C LEU A 73 0.29 -0.71 18.24
N LYS A 74 0.15 -2.02 18.49
CA LYS A 74 -0.80 -2.55 19.51
C LYS A 74 -0.33 -2.32 20.94
N THR A 75 0.97 -2.20 21.15
CA THR A 75 1.62 -2.06 22.45
C THR A 75 2.60 -0.89 22.42
N SER A 76 2.90 -0.32 23.59
CA SER A 76 3.87 0.77 23.75
C SER A 76 5.31 0.35 23.48
N GLU A 77 5.61 -0.94 23.63
CA GLU A 77 6.94 -1.54 23.43
C GLU A 77 6.84 -2.87 22.66
N PRO A 78 7.88 -3.24 21.88
CA PRO A 78 7.97 -4.52 21.19
C PRO A 78 8.30 -5.66 22.17
N THR A 79 7.96 -6.89 21.77
CA THR A 79 8.50 -8.09 22.43
C THR A 79 9.93 -8.33 21.97
N ILE A 80 10.87 -8.44 22.91
CA ILE A 80 12.29 -8.66 22.61
C ILE A 80 12.70 -10.08 22.99
N LYS A 81 13.30 -10.81 22.05
CA LYS A 81 13.86 -12.15 22.26
C LYS A 81 15.25 -12.22 21.61
N GLY A 82 16.30 -12.20 22.44
CA GLY A 82 17.68 -12.08 21.96
C GLY A 82 17.86 -10.78 21.18
N ASP A 83 18.33 -10.86 19.93
CA ASP A 83 18.48 -9.71 19.04
C ASP A 83 17.23 -9.39 18.20
N THR A 84 16.15 -10.15 18.36
CA THR A 84 14.92 -9.98 17.58
C THR A 84 13.88 -9.16 18.34
N TYR A 85 13.37 -8.13 17.66
CA TYR A 85 12.31 -7.26 18.13
C TYR A 85 11.05 -7.56 17.31
N THR A 86 9.96 -7.91 17.99
CA THR A 86 8.67 -8.17 17.33
C THR A 86 7.64 -7.16 17.82
N TRP A 87 7.03 -6.44 16.89
CA TRP A 87 5.99 -5.45 17.19
C TRP A 87 4.75 -5.72 16.36
N GLU A 88 3.63 -5.99 17.03
CA GLU A 88 2.35 -6.11 16.35
C GLU A 88 1.70 -4.74 16.14
N GLY A 89 1.05 -4.57 15.00
CA GLY A 89 0.34 -3.37 14.65
C GLY A 89 -0.78 -3.61 13.64
N LYS A 90 -1.34 -2.50 13.19
CA LYS A 90 -2.33 -2.42 12.12
C LYS A 90 -1.82 -1.40 11.12
N THR A 91 -1.68 -1.81 9.87
CA THR A 91 -1.38 -0.91 8.76
C THR A 91 -2.68 -0.59 8.03
N THR A 92 -2.89 0.68 7.75
CA THR A 92 -4.03 1.17 6.98
C THR A 92 -3.52 2.01 5.83
N LEU A 93 -3.91 1.63 4.62
CA LEU A 93 -3.82 2.47 3.43
C LEU A 93 -5.20 3.06 3.16
N ASP A 94 -5.28 4.37 3.09
CA ASP A 94 -6.43 5.10 2.57
C ASP A 94 -6.01 5.67 1.22
N TYR A 95 -6.68 5.32 0.13
CA TYR A 95 -6.41 5.83 -1.21
C TYR A 95 -7.16 7.14 -1.51
N GLY A 96 -7.98 7.64 -0.58
CA GLY A 96 -8.80 8.83 -0.77
C GLY A 96 -10.14 8.54 -1.48
N THR A 97 -10.83 9.60 -1.90
CA THR A 97 -12.22 9.48 -2.34
C THR A 97 -12.39 9.14 -3.82
N PHE A 98 -11.36 9.38 -4.63
CA PHE A 98 -11.34 9.09 -6.06
C PHE A 98 -9.95 8.70 -6.54
N GLN A 99 -9.92 8.14 -7.73
CA GLN A 99 -8.71 7.80 -8.48
C GLN A 99 -8.83 8.41 -9.87
N VAL A 100 -7.77 9.05 -10.34
CA VAL A 100 -7.67 9.51 -11.72
C VAL A 100 -6.95 8.43 -12.52
N GLY A 101 -7.64 7.87 -13.51
CA GLY A 101 -7.07 6.99 -14.52
C GLY A 101 -6.75 7.74 -15.81
N GLU A 102 -6.19 7.04 -16.79
CA GLU A 102 -5.74 7.67 -18.04
C GLU A 102 -6.89 8.25 -18.90
N LYS A 103 -8.13 7.79 -18.67
CA LYS A 103 -9.31 8.18 -19.47
C LYS A 103 -10.41 8.84 -18.65
N GLU A 104 -10.53 8.49 -17.38
CA GLU A 104 -11.61 8.92 -16.51
C GLU A 104 -11.18 8.99 -15.05
N THR A 105 -11.96 9.72 -14.27
CA THR A 105 -11.86 9.76 -12.81
C THR A 105 -12.97 8.89 -12.22
N VAL A 106 -12.60 7.97 -11.34
CA VAL A 106 -13.51 7.03 -10.70
C VAL A 106 -13.60 7.35 -9.20
N ASN A 107 -14.83 7.50 -8.69
CA ASN A 107 -15.06 7.61 -7.25
C ASN A 107 -14.87 6.24 -6.58
N LEU A 108 -14.08 6.19 -5.51
CA LEU A 108 -13.82 4.98 -4.76
C LEU A 108 -14.92 4.76 -3.71
N SER A 109 -15.52 3.57 -3.73
CA SER A 109 -16.37 3.13 -2.62
C SER A 109 -15.54 2.92 -1.36
N LEU A 110 -16.17 2.94 -0.18
CA LEU A 110 -15.47 2.69 1.10
C LEU A 110 -14.64 1.40 1.09
N ALA A 111 -15.13 0.35 0.43
CA ALA A 111 -14.42 -0.92 0.33
C ALA A 111 -13.17 -0.85 -0.57
N LYS A 112 -13.14 0.02 -1.58
CA LYS A 112 -11.97 0.23 -2.45
C LYS A 112 -11.03 1.30 -1.88
N ARG A 113 -11.54 2.21 -1.06
CA ARG A 113 -10.77 3.30 -0.47
C ARG A 113 -9.74 2.81 0.55
N TYR A 114 -10.05 1.76 1.32
CA TYR A 114 -9.21 1.32 2.43
C TYR A 114 -8.64 -0.08 2.22
N GLU A 115 -7.35 -0.24 2.48
CA GLU A 115 -6.75 -1.53 2.81
C GLU A 115 -6.33 -1.54 4.27
N VAL A 116 -6.77 -2.55 5.02
CA VAL A 116 -6.45 -2.70 6.43
C VAL A 116 -5.86 -4.07 6.69
N ALA A 117 -4.59 -4.11 7.11
CA ALA A 117 -3.89 -5.34 7.43
C ALA A 117 -3.42 -5.32 8.88
N GLN A 118 -3.67 -6.41 9.60
CA GLN A 118 -2.88 -6.70 10.80
C GLN A 118 -1.44 -6.93 10.35
N THR A 119 -0.48 -6.30 11.00
CA THR A 119 0.93 -6.32 10.59
C THR A 119 1.80 -6.73 11.76
N THR A 120 2.78 -7.58 11.48
CA THR A 120 3.84 -7.93 12.42
C THR A 120 5.16 -7.44 11.86
N PHE A 121 5.81 -6.56 12.60
CA PHE A 121 7.14 -6.04 12.32
C PHE A 121 8.15 -6.88 13.08
N THR A 122 8.93 -7.69 12.37
CA THR A 122 10.02 -8.49 12.95
C THR A 122 11.33 -7.87 12.53
N ALA A 123 12.08 -7.33 13.49
CA ALA A 123 13.26 -6.54 13.22
C ALA A 123 14.52 -7.04 13.94
N VAL A 124 15.65 -6.85 13.29
CA VAL A 124 16.99 -7.08 13.83
C VAL A 124 17.86 -5.87 13.52
N HIS A 125 18.72 -5.49 14.45
CA HIS A 125 19.70 -4.41 14.25
C HIS A 125 21.07 -5.02 14.00
N ARG A 126 21.65 -4.74 12.82
CA ARG A 126 22.94 -5.28 12.36
C ARG A 126 23.72 -4.16 11.67
N ASP A 127 25.01 -4.04 11.98
CA ASP A 127 25.94 -3.10 11.34
C ASP A 127 25.44 -1.65 11.30
N GLY A 128 24.83 -1.19 12.41
CA GLY A 128 24.32 0.17 12.51
C GLY A 128 23.02 0.41 11.73
N ARG A 129 22.32 -0.64 11.29
CA ARG A 129 21.07 -0.53 10.50
C ARG A 129 20.00 -1.47 11.03
N TRP A 130 18.76 -1.01 11.01
CA TRP A 130 17.59 -1.87 11.21
C TRP A 130 17.23 -2.60 9.92
N TRP A 131 16.95 -3.89 10.07
CA TRP A 131 16.32 -4.74 9.06
C TRP A 131 14.98 -5.15 9.61
N CYS A 132 13.90 -4.95 8.84
CA CYS A 132 12.55 -5.17 9.33
C CYS A 132 11.74 -5.94 8.30
N LYS A 133 11.39 -7.18 8.63
CA LYS A 133 10.42 -7.96 7.88
C LYS A 133 9.02 -7.52 8.28
N VAL A 134 8.22 -7.11 7.29
CA VAL A 134 6.81 -6.77 7.49
C VAL A 134 5.97 -7.96 7.05
N SER A 135 5.27 -8.58 7.99
CA SER A 135 4.39 -9.72 7.71
C SER A 135 2.93 -9.28 7.83
N VAL A 136 2.13 -9.59 6.81
CA VAL A 136 0.67 -9.49 6.84
C VAL A 136 0.10 -10.91 6.82
N PRO A 137 -1.00 -11.20 7.53
CA PRO A 137 -1.71 -12.46 7.36
C PRO A 137 -2.28 -12.54 5.94
N GLU A 138 -2.37 -13.76 5.41
CA GLU A 138 -2.77 -14.08 4.04
C GLU A 138 -4.17 -13.57 3.65
N LYS A 139 -5.02 -13.27 4.65
CA LYS A 139 -6.33 -12.63 4.46
C LYS A 139 -6.32 -11.20 4.99
N ILE A 140 -6.27 -10.25 4.08
CA ILE A 140 -6.53 -8.83 4.36
C ILE A 140 -8.05 -8.68 4.45
N VAL A 141 -8.57 -8.19 5.58
CA VAL A 141 -10.02 -8.00 5.75
C VAL A 141 -10.43 -6.77 4.96
N GLY A 142 -11.24 -6.96 3.91
CA GLY A 142 -11.84 -5.88 3.13
C GLY A 142 -10.99 -5.32 2.00
N ALA A 143 -9.82 -5.88 1.71
CA ALA A 143 -9.08 -5.50 0.50
C ALA A 143 -9.77 -6.15 -0.73
N PRO A 144 -10.17 -5.37 -1.74
CA PRO A 144 -10.22 -5.92 -3.10
C PRO A 144 -8.85 -6.55 -3.41
N GLU A 145 -8.74 -7.51 -4.32
CA GLU A 145 -7.39 -7.92 -4.74
C GLU A 145 -6.64 -6.65 -5.15
N ARG A 146 -5.41 -6.45 -4.67
CA ARG A 146 -4.60 -5.26 -5.00
C ARG A 146 -4.51 -5.06 -6.53
N THR A 147 -4.57 -6.17 -7.25
CA THR A 147 -4.76 -6.25 -8.70
C THR A 147 -5.98 -5.50 -9.23
N ASP A 148 -7.13 -5.56 -8.53
CA ASP A 148 -8.39 -4.90 -8.89
C ASP A 148 -8.34 -3.38 -8.65
N LEU A 149 -7.63 -2.92 -7.62
CA LEU A 149 -7.41 -1.48 -7.37
C LEU A 149 -6.58 -0.84 -8.48
N PHE A 150 -5.50 -1.50 -8.87
CA PHE A 150 -4.67 -1.08 -10.00
C PHE A 150 -5.24 -1.48 -11.36
N SER A 151 -6.31 -2.29 -11.41
CA SER A 151 -6.98 -2.65 -12.66
C SER A 151 -7.60 -1.42 -13.33
N HIS A 152 -8.09 -0.44 -12.56
CA HIS A 152 -8.63 0.79 -13.12
C HIS A 152 -7.54 1.72 -13.70
N PHE A 153 -6.26 1.52 -13.37
CA PHE A 153 -5.16 2.14 -14.12
C PHE A 153 -4.91 1.46 -15.48
N ARG A 154 -5.51 0.28 -15.70
CA ARG A 154 -5.36 -0.49 -16.93
C ARG A 154 -6.76 -0.80 -17.47
N MET A 155 -7.29 0.09 -18.29
CA MET A 155 -8.43 -0.24 -19.15
C MET A 155 -8.28 -1.65 -19.72
N ARG A 156 -9.17 -2.59 -19.37
CA ARG A 156 -9.41 -3.73 -20.25
C ARG A 156 -10.15 -3.17 -21.46
N VAL A 157 -9.72 -3.55 -22.65
CA VAL A 157 -10.41 -3.19 -23.90
C VAL A 157 -11.86 -3.73 -23.88
N GLU A 158 -12.14 -4.73 -23.04
CA GLU A 158 -13.44 -5.40 -22.88
C GLU A 158 -14.46 -4.60 -22.05
N ASP A 159 -14.04 -3.65 -21.19
CA ASP A 159 -14.96 -2.81 -20.41
C ASP A 159 -15.48 -1.59 -21.21
N LEU A 160 -15.12 -1.50 -22.50
CA LEU A 160 -15.56 -0.46 -23.43
C LEU A 160 -16.85 -0.81 -24.19
N THR A 161 -17.53 -1.91 -23.90
CA THR A 161 -18.87 -2.09 -24.46
C THR A 161 -19.83 -1.14 -23.74
N PRO A 162 -20.39 -0.12 -24.43
CA PRO A 162 -21.40 0.71 -23.82
C PRO A 162 -22.55 -0.18 -23.40
N THR A 163 -22.95 -0.10 -22.13
CA THR A 163 -24.22 -0.68 -21.68
C THR A 163 -25.30 -0.14 -22.62
N PRO A 164 -26.07 -1.00 -23.32
CA PRO A 164 -27.09 -0.52 -24.23
C PRO A 164 -28.09 0.33 -23.42
N VAL A 165 -28.25 1.59 -23.83
CA VAL A 165 -29.27 2.48 -23.28
C VAL A 165 -30.63 1.83 -23.54
N PRO A 166 -31.47 1.59 -22.54
CA PRO A 166 -32.81 1.06 -22.78
C PRO A 166 -33.60 2.09 -23.60
N THR A 167 -33.99 1.70 -24.82
CA THR A 167 -34.89 2.48 -25.66
C THR A 167 -36.21 2.64 -24.90
N PRO A 168 -36.73 3.87 -24.72
CA PRO A 168 -38.04 4.05 -24.09
C PRO A 168 -39.10 3.36 -24.94
N GLU A 169 -39.81 2.41 -24.33
CA GLU A 169 -40.96 1.77 -24.96
C GLU A 169 -41.97 2.85 -25.38
N ALA A 170 -42.27 2.90 -26.68
CA ALA A 170 -43.37 3.69 -27.19
C ALA A 170 -44.66 3.14 -26.58
N LYS A 171 -45.27 3.91 -25.66
CA LYS A 171 -46.63 3.65 -25.21
C LYS A 171 -47.56 3.66 -26.43
N LYS A 172 -48.17 2.52 -26.73
CA LYS A 172 -49.33 2.42 -27.63
C LYS A 172 -50.58 2.92 -26.93
#